data_AF-A0A7Y3BVW5-F1
#
_entry.id   AF-A0A7Y3BVW5-F1
#
_cell.length_a   1.000
_cell.length_b   1.000
_cell.length_c   1.000
_cell.angle_alpha   90.00
_cell.angle_beta   90.00
_cell.angle_gamma   90.00
#
_symmetry.space_group_name_H-M   'P 1'
#
loop_
_entity.id
_entity.type
_entity.pdbx_description
1 polymer ?
#
loop_
_entity_poly.entity_id
_entity_poly.type
_entity_poly.pdbx_seq_one_letter_code
_entity_poly.pdbx_strand_id
1 'polypeptide(L)'
;YGETAEGLLPRRTMGTLRTYRAHHLGPDPLTAPGETDITVDVNFTALIAAADEAGATASLMRQDDFLAAQGLRTKLSELRHAELALAREGEPIERLRTRSEATDLETLLHPRGLGDFRVLDVRPEASYV
;
A
#
# COMPACT_ATOMS: atom_id res chain seq x y z
N TYR A 1 -0.65 3.84 5.79
CA TYR A 1 -1.18 4.73 4.75
C TYR A 1 -0.83 6.16 5.12
N GLY A 2 -0.82 7.09 4.16
CA GLY A 2 -0.42 8.47 4.38
C GLY A 2 -0.48 9.29 3.11
N GLU A 3 -0.16 10.58 3.23
CA GLU A 3 -0.15 11.52 2.10
C GLU A 3 0.86 12.66 2.35
N THR A 4 1.06 13.52 1.36
CA THR A 4 1.68 14.84 1.55
C THR A 4 0.88 15.67 2.57
N ALA A 5 1.54 16.66 3.19
CA ALA A 5 0.89 17.57 4.12
C ALA A 5 -0.37 18.22 3.52
N GLU A 6 -0.28 18.68 2.27
CA GLU A 6 -1.39 19.27 1.52
C GLU A 6 -2.55 18.28 1.32
N GLY A 7 -2.29 17.00 1.05
CA GLY A 7 -3.35 16.01 0.89
C GLY A 7 -3.96 15.52 2.22
N LEU A 8 -3.27 15.71 3.35
CA LEU A 8 -3.81 15.44 4.68
C LEU A 8 -4.76 16.53 5.18
N LEU A 9 -4.53 17.80 4.81
CA LEU A 9 -5.30 18.96 5.31
C LEU A 9 -6.81 18.90 5.00
N PRO A 10 -7.28 18.63 3.77
CA PRO A 10 -8.71 18.60 3.45
C PRO A 10 -9.46 17.44 4.12
N ARG A 11 -8.73 16.39 4.52
CA ARG A 11 -9.34 15.11 4.92
C ARG A 11 -9.63 15.01 6.41
N ARG A 12 -9.18 15.94 7.27
CA ARG A 12 -9.18 15.72 8.73
C ARG A 12 -9.41 16.98 9.56
N THR A 13 -10.65 17.25 9.95
CA THR A 13 -10.97 18.23 11.01
C THR A 13 -10.57 17.76 12.41
N MET A 14 -10.36 16.45 12.62
CA MET A 14 -10.00 15.85 13.91
C MET A 14 -8.57 15.25 13.95
N GLY A 15 -7.70 15.59 13.00
CA GLY A 15 -6.33 15.04 12.91
C GLY A 15 -6.25 13.64 12.31
N THR A 16 -5.06 13.04 12.29
CA THR A 16 -4.76 11.80 11.55
C THR A 16 -4.85 10.51 12.38
N LEU A 17 -5.05 10.62 13.70
CA LEU A 17 -5.09 9.48 14.61
C LEU A 17 -6.34 8.61 14.37
N ARG A 18 -6.12 7.29 14.31
CA ARG A 18 -7.16 6.27 14.28
C ARG A 18 -6.80 5.13 15.20
N THR A 19 -7.80 4.55 15.83
CA THR A 19 -7.67 3.37 16.66
C THR A 19 -8.32 2.17 15.99
N TYR A 20 -7.79 0.98 16.23
CA TYR A 20 -8.40 -0.27 15.80
C TYR A 20 -8.39 -1.30 16.93
N ARG A 21 -9.49 -2.04 17.07
CA ARG A 21 -9.60 -3.18 17.99
C ARG A 21 -10.43 -4.28 17.33
N ALA A 22 -9.93 -5.51 17.36
CA ALA A 22 -10.62 -6.67 16.76
C ALA A 22 -11.10 -6.42 15.32
N HIS A 23 -10.25 -5.82 14.47
CA HIS A 23 -10.54 -5.47 13.06
C HIS A 23 -11.63 -4.40 12.83
N HIS A 24 -12.06 -3.69 13.87
CA HIS A 24 -13.01 -2.57 13.78
C HIS A 24 -12.37 -1.26 14.21
N LEU A 25 -13.00 -0.13 13.81
CA LEU A 25 -12.63 1.18 14.33
C LEU A 25 -12.75 1.18 15.85
N GLY A 26 -11.65 1.49 16.52
CA GLY A 26 -11.50 1.36 17.96
C GLY A 26 -12.12 2.54 18.73
N PRO A 27 -12.16 2.42 20.07
CA PRO A 27 -12.56 3.51 20.96
C PRO A 27 -11.49 4.59 21.05
N ASP A 28 -11.69 5.58 21.92
CA ASP A 28 -10.65 6.53 22.29
C ASP A 28 -9.34 5.80 22.68
N PRO A 29 -8.16 6.28 22.24
CA PRO A 29 -6.87 5.61 22.45
C PRO A 29 -6.53 5.33 23.92
N LEU A 30 -7.10 6.09 24.86
CA LEU A 30 -6.86 5.92 26.30
C LEU A 30 -7.80 4.91 26.97
N THR A 31 -8.79 4.37 26.25
CA THR A 31 -9.83 3.50 26.83
C THR A 31 -9.31 2.12 27.22
N ALA A 32 -8.45 1.48 26.42
CA ALA A 32 -7.74 0.27 26.85
C ALA A 32 -6.35 0.21 26.18
N PRO A 33 -5.34 0.85 26.80
CA PRO A 33 -3.96 0.84 26.33
C PRO A 33 -3.42 -0.59 26.23
N GLY A 34 -2.67 -0.89 25.17
CA GLY A 34 -2.09 -2.21 24.91
C GLY A 34 -3.04 -3.19 24.19
N GLU A 35 -4.36 -2.98 24.27
CA GLU A 35 -5.37 -3.78 23.54
C GLU A 35 -5.87 -3.12 22.25
N THR A 36 -5.62 -1.82 22.11
CA THR A 36 -6.00 -1.02 20.95
C THR A 36 -4.76 -0.65 20.15
N ASP A 37 -4.78 -0.97 18.87
CA ASP A 37 -3.81 -0.44 17.93
C ASP A 37 -4.09 1.05 17.68
N ILE A 38 -3.05 1.87 17.71
CA ILE A 38 -3.11 3.31 17.49
C ILE A 38 -2.26 3.62 16.27
N THR A 39 -2.90 4.13 15.23
CA THR A 39 -2.27 4.43 13.95
C THR A 39 -2.46 5.89 13.59
N VAL A 40 -1.56 6.41 12.78
CA VAL A 40 -1.66 7.75 12.18
C VAL A 40 -1.37 7.66 10.70
N ASP A 41 -1.97 8.56 9.92
CA ASP A 41 -1.50 8.78 8.55
C ASP A 41 -0.08 9.32 8.57
N VAL A 42 0.79 8.73 7.74
CA VAL A 42 2.15 9.21 7.54
C VAL A 42 2.12 10.52 6.77
N ASN A 43 2.85 11.52 7.27
CA ASN A 43 3.12 12.77 6.54
C ASN A 43 4.39 12.59 5.69
N PHE A 44 4.21 12.35 4.39
CA PHE A 44 5.34 12.12 3.49
C PHE A 44 6.14 13.38 3.17
N THR A 45 5.54 14.58 3.27
CA THR A 45 6.28 15.84 3.12
C THR A 45 7.37 15.96 4.19
N ALA A 46 7.06 15.56 5.43
CA ALA A 46 8.04 15.56 6.52
C ALA A 46 9.15 14.52 6.30
N LEU A 47 8.80 13.33 5.79
CA LEU A 47 9.79 12.29 5.51
C LEU A 47 10.72 12.65 4.33
N ILE A 48 10.19 13.32 3.30
CA ILE A 48 11.00 13.83 2.18
C ILE A 48 12.01 14.87 2.67
N ALA A 49 11.57 15.82 3.51
CA ALA A 49 12.48 16.80 4.10
C ALA A 49 13.57 16.14 4.95
N ALA A 50 13.22 15.13 5.75
CA ALA A 50 14.20 14.38 6.54
C ALA A 50 15.21 13.60 5.67
N ALA A 51 14.80 13.12 4.50
CA ALA A 51 15.71 12.48 3.56
C ALA A 51 16.70 13.49 2.93
N ASP A 52 16.19 14.66 2.55
CA ASP A 52 17.00 15.75 1.99
C ASP A 52 18.07 16.25 2.98
N GLU A 53 17.69 16.46 4.24
CA GLU A 53 18.62 16.81 5.33
C GLU A 53 19.72 15.75 5.54
N ALA A 54 19.43 14.49 5.21
CA ALA A 54 20.37 13.38 5.29
C ALA A 54 21.22 13.19 4.01
N GLY A 55 21.09 14.07 3.00
CA GLY A 55 21.79 13.93 1.72
C GLY A 55 21.26 12.78 0.85
N ALA A 56 19.97 12.49 0.96
CA ALA A 56 19.29 11.47 0.18
C ALA A 56 18.17 12.08 -0.66
N THR A 57 18.00 11.55 -1.88
CA THR A 57 16.86 11.91 -2.72
C THR A 57 15.69 10.99 -2.43
N ALA A 58 14.49 11.56 -2.23
CA ALA A 58 13.27 10.81 -2.01
C ALA A 58 12.26 11.03 -3.15
N SER A 59 11.61 9.95 -3.57
CA SER A 59 10.53 9.99 -4.57
C SER A 59 9.28 9.33 -4.01
N LEU A 60 8.15 10.03 -4.12
CA LEU A 60 6.85 9.57 -3.65
C LEU A 60 6.00 9.14 -4.84
N MET A 61 5.39 7.96 -4.75
CA MET A 61 4.52 7.43 -5.81
C MET A 61 3.36 6.63 -5.22
N ARG A 62 2.35 6.35 -6.04
CA ARG A 62 1.24 5.46 -5.64
C ARG A 62 1.71 4.01 -5.64
N GLN A 63 1.12 3.21 -4.76
CA GLN A 63 1.49 1.80 -4.61
C GLN A 63 1.21 1.01 -5.89
N ASP A 64 0.08 1.25 -6.56
CA ASP A 64 -0.25 0.57 -7.80
C ASP A 64 0.73 0.89 -8.94
N ASP A 65 1.18 2.15 -9.03
CA ASP A 65 2.22 2.56 -9.99
C ASP A 65 3.56 1.89 -9.68
N PHE A 66 3.98 1.88 -8.40
CA PHE A 66 5.19 1.18 -7.96
C PHE A 66 5.14 -0.31 -8.28
N LEU A 67 4.07 -1.00 -7.88
CA LEU A 67 3.91 -2.44 -8.11
C LEU A 67 3.80 -2.77 -9.60
N ALA A 68 3.12 -1.93 -10.39
CA ALA A 68 3.08 -2.09 -11.83
C ALA A 68 4.49 -1.99 -12.45
N ALA A 69 5.31 -1.04 -12.01
CA ALA A 69 6.69 -0.91 -12.45
C ALA A 69 7.57 -2.11 -12.05
N GLN A 70 7.23 -2.80 -10.95
CA GLN A 70 7.88 -4.07 -10.54
C GLN A 70 7.31 -5.31 -11.28
N GLY A 71 6.45 -5.14 -12.28
CA GLY A 71 5.95 -6.23 -13.12
C GLY A 71 4.67 -6.92 -12.62
N LEU A 72 3.99 -6.37 -11.60
CA LEU A 72 2.81 -7.01 -11.01
C LEU A 72 1.65 -7.17 -12.01
N ARG A 73 1.53 -6.24 -12.98
CA ARG A 73 0.53 -6.33 -14.07
C ARG A 73 0.78 -7.52 -15.00
N THR A 74 2.05 -7.80 -15.30
CA THR A 74 2.45 -8.95 -16.11
C THR A 74 2.09 -10.24 -15.38
N LYS A 75 2.46 -10.35 -14.09
CA LYS A 75 2.13 -11.51 -13.26
C LYS A 75 0.62 -11.75 -13.16
N LEU A 76 -0.18 -10.68 -13.00
CA LEU A 76 -1.64 -10.80 -13.00
C LEU A 76 -2.16 -11.35 -14.34
N SER A 77 -1.63 -10.86 -15.46
CA SER A 77 -2.01 -11.36 -16.79
C SER A 77 -1.68 -12.85 -16.95
N GLU A 78 -0.50 -13.28 -16.49
CA GLU A 78 -0.07 -14.68 -16.51
C GLU A 78 -1.02 -15.58 -15.71
N LEU A 79 -1.41 -15.17 -14.50
CA LEU A 79 -2.35 -15.91 -13.67
C LEU A 79 -3.74 -16.02 -14.31
N ARG A 80 -4.23 -14.94 -14.95
CA ARG A 80 -5.51 -14.97 -15.67
C ARG A 80 -5.46 -15.92 -16.87
N HIS A 81 -4.33 -16.00 -17.58
CA HIS A 81 -4.15 -16.99 -18.64
C HIS A 81 -4.08 -18.43 -18.09
N ALA A 82 -3.37 -18.65 -16.99
CA ALA A 82 -3.28 -19.95 -16.33
C ALA A 82 -4.65 -20.43 -15.80
N GLU A 83 -5.44 -19.54 -15.20
CA GLU A 83 -6.80 -19.84 -14.74
C GLU A 83 -7.69 -20.37 -15.88
N LEU A 84 -7.60 -19.75 -17.07
CA LEU A 84 -8.33 -20.19 -18.27
C LEU A 84 -7.86 -21.55 -18.80
N ALA A 85 -6.57 -21.87 -18.69
CA ALA A 85 -6.04 -23.17 -19.07
C ALA A 85 -6.54 -24.28 -18.12
N LEU A 86 -6.42 -24.07 -16.81
CA LEU A 86 -6.91 -24.99 -15.78
C LEU A 86 -8.43 -25.24 -15.86
N ALA A 87 -9.18 -24.22 -16.28
CA ALA A 87 -10.62 -24.38 -16.53
C ALA A 87 -10.93 -25.38 -17.66
N ARG A 88 -10.06 -25.49 -18.68
CA ARG A 88 -10.21 -26.44 -19.79
C ARG A 88 -9.76 -27.84 -19.42
N GLU A 89 -8.72 -27.94 -18.60
CA GLU A 89 -8.13 -29.21 -18.16
C GLU A 89 -8.98 -29.91 -17.09
N GLY A 90 -9.89 -29.18 -16.43
CA GLY A 90 -10.79 -29.76 -15.44
C GLY A 90 -10.15 -29.90 -14.06
N GLU A 91 -9.22 -29.02 -13.70
CA GLU A 91 -8.50 -29.00 -12.42
C GLU A 91 -9.10 -27.94 -11.46
N PRO A 92 -10.19 -28.25 -10.73
CA PRO A 92 -10.98 -27.24 -10.01
C PRO A 92 -10.23 -26.59 -8.86
N ILE A 93 -9.41 -27.34 -8.12
CA ILE A 93 -8.71 -26.83 -6.93
C ILE A 93 -7.59 -25.87 -7.34
N GLU A 94 -6.77 -26.24 -8.33
CA GLU A 94 -5.69 -25.37 -8.81
C GLU A 94 -6.24 -24.11 -9.49
N ARG A 95 -7.35 -24.22 -10.21
CA ARG A 95 -8.04 -23.05 -10.75
C ARG A 95 -8.47 -22.08 -9.64
N LEU A 96 -9.05 -22.61 -8.55
CA LEU A 96 -9.48 -21.78 -7.42
C LEU A 96 -8.30 -21.07 -6.75
N ARG A 97 -7.16 -21.75 -6.57
CA ARG A 97 -5.92 -21.16 -6.04
C ARG A 97 -5.42 -20.04 -6.93
N THR A 98 -5.28 -20.30 -8.23
CA THR A 98 -4.82 -19.32 -9.23
C THR A 98 -5.73 -18.09 -9.26
N ARG A 99 -7.06 -18.29 -9.18
CA ARG A 99 -8.03 -17.20 -9.12
C ARG A 99 -7.91 -16.38 -7.84
N SER A 100 -7.67 -17.03 -6.71
CA SER A 100 -7.46 -16.34 -5.43
C SER A 100 -6.25 -15.42 -5.51
N GLU A 101 -5.11 -15.94 -6.00
CA GLU A 101 -3.88 -15.16 -6.17
C GLU A 101 -4.10 -13.97 -7.13
N ALA A 102 -4.78 -14.18 -8.25
CA ALA A 102 -5.13 -13.11 -9.18
C ALA A 102 -6.00 -12.02 -8.51
N THR A 103 -6.94 -12.41 -7.65
CA THR A 103 -7.82 -11.48 -6.92
C THR A 103 -7.05 -10.67 -5.87
N ASP A 104 -6.07 -11.29 -5.21
CA ASP A 104 -5.20 -10.61 -4.25
C ASP A 104 -4.35 -9.55 -4.94
N LEU A 105 -3.77 -9.89 -6.11
CA LEU A 105 -3.00 -8.96 -6.95
C LEU A 105 -3.85 -7.79 -7.46
N GLU A 106 -5.09 -8.06 -7.88
CA GLU A 106 -6.04 -7.01 -8.26
C GLU A 106 -6.34 -6.08 -7.09
N THR A 107 -6.48 -6.61 -5.88
CA THR A 107 -6.72 -5.83 -4.67
C THR A 107 -5.54 -4.90 -4.35
N LEU A 108 -4.30 -5.38 -4.52
CA LEU A 108 -3.07 -4.58 -4.36
C LEU A 108 -2.96 -3.45 -5.38
N LEU A 109 -3.48 -3.64 -6.59
CA LEU A 109 -3.45 -2.67 -7.69
C LEU A 109 -4.69 -1.76 -7.74
N HIS A 110 -5.75 -2.05 -6.97
CA HIS A 110 -7.02 -1.34 -7.11
C HIS A 110 -6.89 0.13 -6.61
N PRO A 111 -7.16 1.14 -7.45
CA PRO A 111 -6.87 2.55 -7.15
C PRO A 111 -7.81 3.19 -6.12
N ARG A 112 -8.91 2.51 -5.75
CA ARG A 112 -9.77 2.90 -4.62
C ARG A 112 -9.61 1.96 -3.41
N GLY A 113 -8.64 1.07 -3.46
CA GLY A 113 -8.30 0.09 -2.42
C GLY A 113 -6.85 0.26 -1.99
N LEU A 114 -6.10 -0.86 -1.93
CA LEU A 114 -4.70 -0.82 -1.52
C LEU A 114 -3.79 -0.12 -2.53
N GLY A 115 -4.21 0.00 -3.79
CA GLY A 115 -3.43 0.72 -4.81
C GLY A 115 -3.25 2.21 -4.54
N ASP A 116 -4.14 2.84 -3.75
CA ASP A 116 -3.99 4.26 -3.36
C ASP A 116 -3.08 4.48 -2.14
N PHE A 117 -2.39 3.44 -1.67
CA PHE A 117 -1.31 3.66 -0.72
C PHE A 117 -0.15 4.40 -1.39
N ARG A 118 0.79 4.88 -0.59
CA ARG A 118 1.97 5.60 -1.06
C ARG A 118 3.23 4.79 -0.75
N VAL A 119 4.18 4.85 -1.66
CA VAL A 119 5.53 4.31 -1.52
C VAL A 119 6.50 5.49 -1.57
N LEU A 120 7.33 5.60 -0.54
CA LEU A 120 8.45 6.54 -0.50
C LEU A 120 9.73 5.77 -0.77
N ASP A 121 10.37 6.07 -1.89
CA ASP A 121 11.62 5.46 -2.33
C ASP A 121 12.75 6.46 -2.10
N VAL A 122 13.63 6.14 -1.15
CA VAL A 122 14.73 6.98 -0.69
C VAL A 122 16.05 6.38 -1.13
N ARG A 123 16.86 7.16 -1.85
CA ARG A 123 18.17 6.76 -2.34
C ARG A 123 19.23 7.72 -1.83
N PRO A 124 20.40 7.23 -1.36
CA PRO A 124 21.52 8.11 -1.09
C PRO A 124 21.92 8.83 -2.39
N GLU A 125 22.33 10.09 -2.29
CA GLU A 125 22.95 10.75 -3.44
C GLU A 125 24.22 9.98 -3.82
N ALA A 126 24.34 9.63 -5.11
CA ALA A 126 25.54 8.97 -5.60
C ALA A 126 26.73 9.89 -5.35
N SER A 127 27.60 9.52 -4.41
CA SER A 127 28.86 10.21 -4.19
C SER A 127 29.68 10.09 -5.47
N TYR A 128 29.76 11.16 -6.27
CA TYR A 128 30.79 11.28 -7.27
C TYR A 128 32.12 11.41 -6.52
N VAL A 129 32.89 10.32 -6.47
CA VAL A 129 34.31 10.31 -6.11
C VAL A 129 35.11 10.35 -7.41
#